data_AF-A0A0M2PKT8-F1
#
_entry.id   AF-A0A0M2PKT8-F1
#
_cell.length_a   1.000
_cell.length_b   1.000
_cell.length_c   1.000
_cell.angle_alpha   90.00
_cell.angle_beta   90.00
_cell.angle_gamma   90.00
#
_symmetry.space_group_name_H-M   'P 1'
#
loop_
_entity.id
_entity.type
_entity.pdbx_description
1 polymer ?
#
loop_
_entity_poly.entity_id
_entity_poly.type
_entity_poly.pdbx_seq_one_letter_code
_entity_poly.pdbx_strand_id
1 'polypeptide(L)' 'MDEKFLLKMLRNSFLQYGRDLNEDPLSKDDYIQLIKKAAIEKDPNTEWYEVIEDVVYAYITNQE' A
#
# COMPACT_ATOMS: atom_id res chain seq x y z
N MET A 1 9.23 -6.28 10.27
CA MET A 1 7.95 -6.78 9.73
C MET A 1 8.25 -7.52 8.44
N ASP A 2 7.57 -8.63 8.14
CA ASP A 2 7.83 -9.43 6.93
C ASP A 2 7.29 -8.71 5.69
N GLU A 3 8.10 -8.59 4.64
CA GLU A 3 7.73 -7.99 3.36
C GLU A 3 6.47 -8.65 2.77
N LYS A 4 6.30 -9.96 2.96
CA LYS A 4 5.11 -10.70 2.55
C LYS A 4 3.83 -10.20 3.22
N PHE A 5 3.94 -9.72 4.45
CA PHE A 5 2.80 -9.21 5.21
C PHE A 5 2.35 -7.85 4.68
N LEU A 6 3.30 -6.95 4.40
CA LEU A 6 3.00 -5.65 3.78
C LEU A 6 2.41 -5.81 2.38
N LEU A 7 2.94 -6.74 1.58
CA LEU A 7 2.38 -7.06 0.26
C LEU A 7 0.94 -7.56 0.35
N LYS A 8 0.63 -8.38 1.36
CA LYS A 8 -0.74 -8.84 1.59
C LYS A 8 -1.67 -7.69 1.99
N MET A 9 -1.22 -6.78 2.86
CA MET A 9 -1.98 -5.59 3.25
C MET A 9 -2.25 -4.68 2.05
N LEU A 10 -1.22 -4.43 1.24
CA LEU A 10 -1.35 -3.60 0.04
C LEU A 10 -2.38 -4.18 -0.92
N ARG A 11 -2.28 -5.48 -1.24
CA ARG A 11 -3.27 -6.18 -2.09
C ARG A 11 -4.68 -6.08 -1.54
N ASN A 12 -4.85 -6.27 -0.24
CA ASN A 12 -6.15 -6.19 0.40
C ASN A 12 -6.73 -4.76 0.33
N SER A 13 -5.91 -3.73 0.56
CA SER A 13 -6.36 -2.34 0.47
C SER A 13 -6.78 -1.96 -0.95
N PHE A 14 -5.97 -2.30 -1.97
CA PHE A 14 -6.37 -2.09 -3.38
C PHE A 14 -7.70 -2.78 -3.74
N LEU A 15 -7.92 -3.99 -3.21
CA LEU A 15 -9.16 -4.73 -3.43
C LEU A 15 -10.39 -4.02 -2.83
N GLN A 16 -10.24 -3.30 -1.71
CA GLN A 16 -11.32 -2.50 -1.12
C GLN A 16 -11.77 -1.36 -2.03
N TYR A 17 -10.86 -0.83 -2.85
CA TYR A 17 -11.15 0.16 -3.88
C TYR A 17 -11.58 -0.46 -5.23
N GLY A 18 -11.81 -1.78 -5.27
CA GLY A 18 -12.26 -2.49 -6.47
C GLY A 18 -11.16 -2.79 -7.48
N ARG A 19 -9.88 -2.64 -7.11
CA ARG A 19 -8.74 -3.00 -7.97
C ARG A 19 -8.11 -4.32 -7.53
N ASP A 20 -8.23 -5.35 -8.36
CA ASP A 20 -7.56 -6.63 -8.13
C ASP A 20 -6.14 -6.61 -8.72
N LEU A 21 -5.12 -6.66 -7.87
CA LEU A 21 -3.72 -6.67 -8.30
C LEU A 21 -3.26 -8.00 -8.93
N ASN A 22 -4.10 -9.04 -8.93
CA ASN A 22 -3.83 -10.26 -9.70
C ASN A 22 -4.25 -10.11 -11.17
N GLU A 23 -5.29 -9.32 -11.43
CA GLU A 23 -5.78 -9.02 -12.79
C GLU A 23 -5.08 -7.80 -13.37
N ASP A 24 -4.85 -6.77 -12.56
CA ASP A 24 -4.14 -5.54 -12.90
C ASP A 24 -2.97 -5.27 -11.93
N PRO A 25 -1.83 -5.95 -12.11
CA PRO A 25 -0.70 -5.83 -11.20
C PRO A 25 -0.04 -4.46 -11.28
N LEU A 26 0.35 -3.93 -10.12
CA LEU A 26 1.26 -2.80 -10.03
C LEU A 26 2.62 -3.12 -10.67
N SER A 27 3.27 -2.08 -11.21
CA SER A 27 4.66 -2.20 -11.61
C SER A 27 5.56 -2.46 -10.40
N LYS A 28 6.74 -3.03 -10.64
CA LYS A 28 7.71 -3.28 -9.56
C LYS A 28 8.13 -1.98 -8.88
N ASP A 29 8.29 -0.91 -9.65
CA ASP A 29 8.64 0.42 -9.13
C ASP A 29 7.52 0.99 -8.25
N ASP A 30 6.26 0.89 -8.67
CA ASP A 30 5.12 1.35 -7.84
C ASP A 30 5.06 0.60 -6.52
N TYR A 31 5.24 -0.73 -6.54
CA TYR A 31 5.30 -1.53 -5.32
C TYR A 31 6.39 -1.02 -4.37
N ILE A 32 7.60 -0.80 -4.88
CA ILE A 32 8.73 -0.32 -4.06
C ILE A 32 8.43 1.08 -3.51
N GLN A 33 7.85 1.96 -4.33
CA GLN A 33 7.52 3.33 -3.91
C GLN A 33 6.44 3.36 -2.83
N LEU A 34 5.36 2.59 -2.98
CA LEU A 34 4.29 2.53 -1.98
C LEU A 34 4.78 1.97 -0.65
N ILE A 35 5.58 0.89 -0.69
CA ILE A 35 6.16 0.32 0.53
C ILE A 35 7.13 1.31 1.20
N LYS A 36 7.94 2.01 0.40
CA LYS A 36 8.86 3.04 0.93
C LYS A 36 8.09 4.20 1.54
N LYS A 37 7.01 4.67 0.91
CA LYS A 37 6.16 5.74 1.43
C LYS A 37 5.52 5.33 2.75
N ALA A 38 4.95 4.12 2.81
CA ALA A 38 4.41 3.57 4.05
C ALA A 38 5.47 3.43 5.16
N ALA A 39 6.70 3.05 4.82
CA ALA A 39 7.77 2.98 5.82
C ALA A 39 8.22 4.35 6.33
N ILE A 40 8.10 5.41 5.52
CA ILE A 40 8.40 6.80 5.91
C ILE A 40 7.29 7.37 6.81
N GLU A 41 6.03 7.08 6.48
CA GLU A 41 4.85 7.57 7.21
C GLU A 41 4.56 6.74 8.48
N LYS A 42 5.22 5.60 8.66
CA LYS A 42 5.03 4.73 9.82
C LYS A 42 5.65 5.33 11.07
N ASP A 43 4.79 5.84 11.94
CA ASP A 43 5.15 6.20 13.32
C ASP A 43 5.05 5.01 14.28
N PRO A 44 5.73 5.03 15.45
CA PRO A 44 5.65 3.95 16.45
C PRO A 44 4.23 3.66 16.96
N ASN A 45 3.33 4.66 16.90
CA ASN A 45 1.97 4.57 17.43
C ASN A 45 0.92 4.22 16.38
N THR A 46 1.26 4.30 15.10
CA THR A 46 0.31 4.07 14.00
C THR A 46 0.37 2.61 13.58
N GLU A 47 -0.77 1.99 13.31
CA GLU A 47 -0.75 0.61 12.83
C GLU A 47 -0.41 0.54 11.34
N TRP A 48 0.27 -0.53 10.92
CA TRP A 48 0.67 -0.67 9.51
C TRP A 48 -0.52 -0.73 8.56
N TYR A 49 -1.68 -1.23 8.99
CA TYR A 49 -2.86 -1.25 8.15
C TYR A 49 -3.34 0.18 7.84
N GLU A 50 -3.31 1.09 8.81
CA GLU A 50 -3.75 2.49 8.65
C GLU A 50 -2.86 3.21 7.64
N VAL A 51 -1.54 3.10 7.82
CA VAL A 51 -0.56 3.72 6.91
C VAL A 51 -0.69 3.17 5.49
N ILE A 52 -0.93 1.87 5.34
CA ILE A 52 -1.11 1.26 4.01
C ILE A 52 -2.40 1.77 3.36
N GLU A 53 -3.49 1.89 4.10
CA GLU A 53 -4.74 2.46 3.57
C GLU A 53 -4.54 3.90 3.07
N ASP A 54 -3.86 4.75 3.85
CA ASP A 54 -3.61 6.14 3.46
C ASP A 54 -2.74 6.24 2.20
N VAL A 55 -1.68 5.43 2.12
CA VAL A 55 -0.79 5.39 0.96
C VAL A 55 -1.51 4.88 -0.29
N VAL A 56 -2.34 3.85 -0.17
CA VAL A 56 -3.11 3.31 -1.31
C VAL A 56 -4.20 4.29 -1.74
N TYR A 57 -4.88 4.92 -0.79
CA TYR A 57 -5.87 5.97 -1.06
C TYR A 57 -5.24 7.12 -1.84
N ALA A 58 -4.10 7.63 -1.37
CA ALA A 58 -3.36 8.70 -2.03
C ALA A 58 -2.95 8.31 -3.45
N TYR A 59 -2.46 7.08 -3.64
CA TYR A 59 -2.10 6.56 -4.97
C TYR A 59 -3.29 6.50 -5.92
N ILE A 60 -4.44 5.95 -5.48
CA ILE A 60 -5.62 5.80 -6.34
C ILE A 60 -6.24 7.15 -6.70
N THR A 61 -6.21 8.10 -5.76
CA THR A 61 -6.80 9.43 -5.95
C THR A 61 -5.85 10.42 -6.65
N ASN A 62 -4.61 10.00 -6.97
CA ASN A 62 -3.53 10.86 -7.47
C ASN A 62 -3.29 12.09 -6.57
N GLN A 63 -3.41 11.90 -5.26
CA GLN A 63 -3.04 12.90 -4.26
C GLN A 63 -1.57 12.68 -3.90
N GLU A 64 -0.68 13.33 -4.64
CA GLU A 64 0.75 13.45 -4.33
C GLU A 64 1.08 14.78 -3.65
#